data_AF-A0A7S0WYN2-F1
#
_entry.id   AF-A0A7S0WYN2-F1
#
_cell.length_a   1.000
_cell.length_b   1.000
_cell.length_c   1.000
_cell.angle_alpha   90.00
_cell.angle_beta   90.00
_cell.angle_gamma   90.00
#
_symmetry.space_group_name_H-M   'P 1'
#
loop_
_entity.id
_entity.type
_entity.pdbx_description
1 polymer ?
#
loop_
_entity_poly.entity_id
_entity_poly.type
_entity_poly.pdbx_seq_one_letter_code
_entity_poly.pdbx_strand_id
1 'polypeptide(L)'
;TALGSHLALLPVDVRVGKMLIYGAMLGCLDPVATIAAAMSSRTPFVSPLDKRAAADEAKASFGLKERSDHLAILAAYNGWLEARRRGKAAEREFLQVSFLSGRALEMISELKHQFRRLLWEAGFVGGHG
;
A
#
# COMPACT_ATOMS: atom_id res chain seq x y z
N THR A 1 4.83 -27.55 -3.23
CA THR A 1 4.63 -27.35 -1.76
C THR A 1 3.24 -26.79 -1.55
N ALA A 2 2.57 -27.08 -0.43
CA ALA A 2 1.22 -26.54 -0.13
C ALA A 2 1.16 -25.00 -0.24
N LEU A 3 2.25 -24.34 0.16
CA LEU A 3 2.47 -22.91 0.00
C LEU A 3 2.47 -22.43 -1.47
N GLY A 4 3.12 -23.16 -2.37
CA GLY A 4 3.15 -22.84 -3.79
C GLY A 4 1.79 -22.98 -4.45
N SER A 5 0.93 -23.89 -3.96
CA SER A 5 -0.42 -24.10 -4.49
C SER A 5 -1.39 -22.98 -4.09
N HIS A 6 -1.33 -22.47 -2.85
CA HIS A 6 -2.16 -21.32 -2.44
C HIS A 6 -1.68 -19.99 -3.05
N LEU A 7 -0.36 -19.81 -3.20
CA LEU A 7 0.20 -18.65 -3.91
C LEU A 7 -0.11 -18.68 -5.42
N ALA A 8 -0.16 -19.87 -6.05
CA ALA A 8 -0.48 -20.01 -7.46
C ALA A 8 -1.94 -19.63 -7.79
N LEU A 9 -2.82 -19.56 -6.78
CA LEU A 9 -4.21 -19.13 -6.91
C LEU A 9 -4.38 -17.62 -6.78
N LEU A 10 -3.37 -16.91 -6.26
CA LEU A 10 -3.38 -15.46 -6.24
C LEU A 10 -3.05 -14.94 -7.64
N PRO A 11 -3.83 -14.01 -8.21
CA PRO A 11 -3.48 -13.32 -9.45
C PRO A 11 -2.36 -12.29 -9.19
N VAL A 12 -1.32 -12.67 -8.44
CA VAL A 12 -0.19 -11.83 -8.08
C VAL A 12 1.11 -12.51 -8.46
N ASP A 13 2.10 -11.69 -8.78
CA ASP A 13 3.46 -12.16 -9.04
C ASP A 13 4.00 -12.96 -7.84
N VAL A 14 4.74 -14.04 -8.13
CA VAL A 14 5.37 -14.91 -7.11
C VAL A 14 6.19 -14.11 -6.08
N ARG A 15 6.77 -12.97 -6.49
CA ARG A 15 7.49 -12.05 -5.60
C ARG A 15 6.59 -11.44 -4.53
N VAL A 16 5.38 -11.00 -4.90
CA VAL A 16 4.38 -10.44 -3.97
C VAL A 16 3.91 -11.50 -2.99
N GLY A 17 3.64 -12.71 -3.49
CA GLY A 17 3.29 -13.86 -2.66
C GLY A 17 4.33 -14.16 -1.58
N LYS A 18 5.61 -14.22 -1.97
CA LYS A 18 6.72 -14.41 -1.03
C LYS A 18 6.81 -13.28 0.00
N MET A 19 6.65 -12.03 -0.44
CA MET A 19 6.71 -10.86 0.45
C MET A 19 5.66 -10.96 1.55
N LEU A 20 4.42 -11.28 1.18
CA LEU A 20 3.28 -11.45 2.09
C LEU A 20 3.51 -12.54 3.13
N ILE A 21 4.07 -13.70 2.73
CA ILE A 21 4.37 -14.80 3.65
C ILE A 21 5.45 -14.40 4.65
N TYR A 22 6.55 -13.79 4.19
CA TYR A 22 7.59 -13.30 5.09
C TYR A 22 7.05 -12.20 6.01
N GLY A 23 6.19 -11.32 5.51
CA GLY A 23 5.52 -10.31 6.34
C GLY A 23 4.66 -10.92 7.45
N ALA A 24 3.94 -12.00 7.17
CA ALA A 24 3.19 -12.73 8.17
C ALA A 24 4.11 -13.42 9.20
N MET A 25 5.13 -14.14 8.74
CA MET A 25 6.09 -14.84 9.61
C MET A 25 6.89 -13.90 10.51
N LEU A 26 7.21 -12.70 10.03
CA LEU A 26 7.99 -11.70 10.76
C LEU A 26 7.11 -10.72 11.57
N GLY A 27 5.79 -10.90 11.58
CA GLY A 27 4.86 -10.03 12.33
C GLY A 27 4.67 -8.61 11.77
N CYS A 28 5.06 -8.36 10.52
CA CYS A 28 4.97 -7.06 9.85
C CYS A 28 4.01 -7.07 8.64
N LEU A 29 2.96 -7.90 8.71
CA LEU A 29 2.06 -8.11 7.58
C LEU A 29 1.36 -6.83 7.12
N ASP A 30 0.95 -5.95 8.02
CA ASP A 30 0.18 -4.76 7.64
C ASP A 30 0.95 -3.78 6.71
N PRO A 31 2.18 -3.35 7.05
CA PRO A 31 2.98 -2.52 6.14
C PRO A 31 3.38 -3.30 4.88
N VAL A 32 3.72 -4.59 5.01
CA VAL A 32 4.08 -5.44 3.86
C VAL A 32 2.93 -5.60 2.88
N ALA A 33 1.70 -5.82 3.37
CA ALA A 33 0.51 -5.97 2.53
C ALA A 33 0.17 -4.66 1.79
N THR A 34 0.43 -3.51 2.42
CA THR A 34 0.27 -2.19 1.80
C THR A 34 1.27 -2.01 0.65
N ILE A 35 2.55 -2.35 0.87
CA ILE A 35 3.60 -2.27 -0.16
C ILE A 35 3.30 -3.28 -1.29
N ALA A 36 2.91 -4.50 -0.95
CA ALA A 36 2.52 -5.54 -1.89
C ALA A 36 1.37 -5.05 -2.79
N ALA A 37 0.33 -4.46 -2.20
CA ALA A 37 -0.82 -3.93 -2.93
C ALA A 37 -0.42 -2.77 -3.86
N ALA A 38 0.48 -1.89 -3.40
CA ALA A 38 1.04 -0.85 -4.24
C ALA A 38 1.88 -1.37 -5.41
N MET A 39 2.65 -2.44 -5.20
CA MET A 39 3.43 -3.11 -6.27
C MET A 39 2.53 -3.84 -7.28
N SER A 40 1.37 -4.35 -6.84
CA SER A 40 0.37 -4.99 -7.68
C SER A 40 -0.60 -4.02 -8.36
N SER A 41 -0.44 -2.71 -8.15
CA SER A 41 -1.29 -1.68 -8.72
C SER A 41 -0.48 -0.48 -9.20
N ARG A 42 -1.16 0.63 -9.52
CA ARG A 42 -0.50 1.86 -9.95
C ARG A 42 -0.06 2.67 -8.74
N THR A 43 1.07 3.37 -8.87
CA THR A 43 1.52 4.33 -7.87
C THR A 43 0.43 5.38 -7.56
N PRO A 44 0.23 5.75 -6.28
CA PRO A 44 -0.73 6.79 -5.92
C PRO A 44 -0.21 8.19 -6.22
N PHE A 45 1.10 8.37 -6.43
CA PHE A 45 1.70 9.67 -6.74
C PHE A 45 1.33 10.12 -8.16
N VAL A 46 0.75 11.31 -8.27
CA VAL A 46 0.49 11.97 -9.55
C VAL A 46 1.49 13.09 -9.77
N SER A 47 1.89 13.33 -11.02
CA SER A 47 2.86 14.39 -11.33
C SER A 47 2.40 15.14 -12.60
N PRO A 48 1.46 16.10 -12.44
CA PRO A 48 1.01 16.97 -13.53
C PRO A 48 2.16 17.75 -14.13
N LEU A 49 2.16 17.96 -15.46
CA LEU A 49 3.28 18.61 -16.17
C LEU A 49 3.56 20.03 -15.67
N ASP A 50 2.52 20.77 -15.33
CA ASP A 50 2.58 22.15 -14.82
C ASP A 50 3.04 22.23 -13.35
N LYS A 51 3.00 21.12 -12.61
CA LYS A 51 3.30 21.07 -11.16
C LYS A 51 4.31 19.98 -10.81
N ARG A 52 5.14 19.56 -11.77
CA ARG A 52 6.11 18.47 -11.61
C ARG A 52 7.00 18.67 -10.38
N ALA A 53 7.61 19.85 -10.26
CA ALA A 53 8.53 20.17 -9.15
C ALA A 53 7.84 20.07 -7.78
N ALA A 54 6.64 20.63 -7.65
CA ALA A 54 5.87 20.56 -6.41
C ALA A 54 5.44 19.13 -6.07
N ALA A 55 5.06 18.33 -7.08
CA ALA A 55 4.71 16.92 -6.89
C ALA A 55 5.92 16.08 -6.46
N ASP A 56 7.10 16.34 -7.04
CA ASP A 56 8.33 15.65 -6.70
C ASP A 56 8.79 16.01 -5.28
N GLU A 57 8.65 17.27 -4.86
CA GLU A 57 8.93 17.71 -3.49
C GLU A 57 7.94 17.12 -2.47
N ALA A 58 6.65 17.09 -2.79
CA ALA A 58 5.65 16.43 -1.96
C ALA A 58 5.93 14.93 -1.83
N LYS A 59 6.28 14.24 -2.92
CA LYS A 59 6.71 12.83 -2.90
C LYS A 59 7.96 12.65 -2.03
N ALA A 60 8.94 13.54 -2.18
CA ALA A 60 10.17 13.51 -1.39
C ALA A 60 9.88 13.66 0.11
N SER A 61 8.87 14.47 0.49
CA SER A 61 8.49 14.63 1.90
C SER A 61 8.05 13.32 2.57
N PHE A 62 7.48 12.38 1.81
CA PHE A 62 7.17 11.03 2.29
C PHE A 62 8.40 10.12 2.35
N GLY A 63 9.41 10.37 1.52
CA GLY A 63 10.64 9.58 1.42
C GLY A 63 11.81 10.05 2.29
N LEU A 64 11.71 11.22 2.92
CA LEU A 64 12.80 11.93 3.62
C LEU A 64 13.53 11.13 4.72
N LYS A 65 12.91 10.11 5.33
CA LYS A 65 13.58 9.28 6.35
C LYS A 65 14.40 8.12 5.79
N GLU A 66 13.99 7.51 4.67
CA GLU A 66 14.48 6.17 4.29
C GLU A 66 14.90 6.05 2.81
N ARG A 67 14.77 7.11 1.98
CA ARG A 67 15.10 7.11 0.54
C ARG A 67 14.53 5.91 -0.25
N SER A 68 13.39 5.37 0.18
CA SER A 68 12.76 4.19 -0.41
C SER A 68 11.39 4.55 -0.98
N ASP A 69 11.18 4.30 -2.27
CA ASP A 69 9.91 4.52 -2.95
C ASP A 69 8.77 3.69 -2.32
N HIS A 70 9.06 2.46 -1.89
CA HIS A 70 8.08 1.60 -1.22
C HIS A 70 7.64 2.17 0.12
N LEU A 71 8.60 2.71 0.90
CA LEU A 71 8.29 3.34 2.18
C LEU A 71 7.61 4.70 2.00
N ALA A 72 7.91 5.44 0.94
CA ALA A 72 7.18 6.65 0.59
C ALA A 72 5.70 6.35 0.28
N ILE A 73 5.41 5.27 -0.46
CA ILE A 73 4.02 4.85 -0.70
C ILE A 73 3.33 4.43 0.60
N LEU A 74 4.01 3.68 1.47
CA LEU A 74 3.47 3.29 2.77
C LEU A 74 3.14 4.52 3.64
N ALA A 75 4.04 5.51 3.67
CA ALA A 75 3.83 6.76 4.40
C ALA A 75 2.64 7.57 3.83
N ALA A 76 2.55 7.67 2.50
CA ALA A 76 1.42 8.33 1.83
C ALA A 76 0.08 7.64 2.13
N TYR A 77 0.05 6.30 2.09
CA TYR A 77 -1.14 5.52 2.41
C TYR A 77 -1.59 5.73 3.87
N ASN A 78 -0.66 5.69 4.83
CA ASN A 78 -0.96 5.92 6.24
C ASN A 78 -1.44 7.36 6.50
N GLY A 79 -0.81 8.36 5.86
CA GLY A 79 -1.26 9.75 5.93
C GLY A 79 -2.68 9.93 5.38
N TRP A 80 -3.00 9.26 4.27
CA TRP A 80 -4.35 9.28 3.71
C TRP A 80 -5.39 8.64 4.64
N LEU A 81 -5.08 7.51 5.29
CA LEU A 81 -5.99 6.90 6.27
C LEU A 81 -6.31 7.86 7.43
N GLU A 82 -5.30 8.56 7.96
CA GLU A 82 -5.51 9.56 9.01
C GLU A 82 -6.33 10.75 8.52
N ALA A 83 -6.07 11.25 7.31
CA ALA A 83 -6.86 12.33 6.72
C ALA A 83 -8.32 11.91 6.51
N ARG A 84 -8.55 10.69 6.03
CA ARG A 84 -9.89 10.11 5.83
C ARG A 84 -10.64 9.96 7.15
N ARG A 85 -9.97 9.56 8.23
CA ARG A 85 -10.55 9.47 9.58
C ARG A 85 -11.00 10.84 10.12
N ARG A 86 -10.33 11.92 9.73
CA ARG A 86 -10.70 13.30 10.09
C ARG A 86 -11.87 13.84 9.27
N GLY A 87 -12.22 13.19 8.16
CA GLY A 87 -13.40 13.49 7.34
C GLY A 87 -13.06 13.90 5.91
N LYS A 88 -14.12 13.99 5.08
CA LYS A 88 -13.99 14.21 3.62
C LYS A 88 -13.25 15.48 3.22
N ALA A 89 -13.37 16.55 4.02
CA ALA A 89 -12.67 17.81 3.74
C ALA A 89 -11.15 17.66 3.90
N ALA A 90 -10.72 17.06 5.02
CA ALA A 90 -9.32 16.80 5.30
C ALA A 90 -8.72 15.79 4.31
N GLU A 91 -9.48 14.76 3.93
CA GLU A 91 -9.07 13.81 2.89
C GLU A 91 -8.80 14.51 1.55
N ARG A 92 -9.74 15.36 1.09
CA ARG A 92 -9.59 16.09 -0.17
C ARG A 92 -8.39 17.03 -0.15
N GLU A 93 -8.20 17.74 0.95
CA GLU A 93 -7.06 18.64 1.14
C GLU A 93 -5.75 17.85 1.09
N PHE A 94 -5.63 16.76 1.84
CA PHE A 94 -4.45 15.89 1.87
C PHE A 94 -4.10 15.37 0.47
N LEU A 95 -5.09 14.85 -0.28
CA LEU A 95 -4.87 14.35 -1.64
C LEU A 95 -4.34 15.44 -2.58
N GLN A 96 -4.84 16.68 -2.45
CA GLN A 96 -4.39 17.80 -3.29
C GLN A 96 -2.97 18.25 -2.95
N VAL A 97 -2.67 18.51 -1.68
CA VAL A 97 -1.35 19.03 -1.26
C VAL A 97 -0.24 18.01 -1.46
N SER A 98 -0.57 16.72 -1.32
CA SER A 98 0.38 15.62 -1.44
C SER A 98 0.47 15.05 -2.86
N PHE A 99 -0.28 15.59 -3.83
CA PHE A 99 -0.33 15.10 -5.20
C PHE A 99 -0.60 13.59 -5.27
N LEU A 100 -1.69 13.15 -4.64
CA LEU A 100 -2.10 11.75 -4.56
C LEU A 100 -3.42 11.49 -5.29
N SER A 101 -3.50 10.34 -5.94
CA SER A 101 -4.73 9.81 -6.52
C SER A 101 -5.52 9.02 -5.48
N GLY A 102 -6.64 9.57 -5.01
CA GLY A 102 -7.54 8.88 -4.09
C GLY A 102 -8.01 7.52 -4.63
N ARG A 103 -8.31 7.44 -5.94
CA ARG A 103 -8.71 6.18 -6.60
C ARG A 103 -7.61 5.11 -6.55
N ALA A 104 -6.34 5.51 -6.66
CA ALA A 104 -5.23 4.58 -6.54
C ALA A 104 -5.06 4.09 -5.09
N LEU A 105 -5.22 4.98 -4.11
CA LEU A 105 -5.17 4.62 -2.69
C LEU A 105 -6.31 3.69 -2.28
N GLU A 106 -7.52 3.91 -2.80
CA GLU A 106 -8.65 2.99 -2.63
C GLU A 106 -8.36 1.61 -3.22
N MET A 107 -7.78 1.55 -4.43
CA MET A 107 -7.38 0.28 -5.05
C MET A 107 -6.31 -0.45 -4.23
N ILE A 108 -5.34 0.27 -3.68
CA ILE A 108 -4.33 -0.29 -2.77
C ILE A 108 -5.01 -0.85 -1.51
N SER A 109 -5.98 -0.13 -0.94
CA SER A 109 -6.74 -0.57 0.23
C SER A 109 -7.50 -1.87 -0.04
N GLU A 110 -8.21 -1.94 -1.18
CA GLU A 110 -8.95 -3.14 -1.60
C GLU A 110 -8.02 -4.35 -1.79
N LEU A 111 -6.91 -4.18 -2.51
CA LEU A 111 -5.93 -5.25 -2.71
C LEU A 111 -5.29 -5.70 -1.40
N LYS A 112 -4.98 -4.76 -0.49
CA LYS A 112 -4.47 -5.07 0.85
C LYS A 112 -5.45 -5.95 1.62
N HIS A 113 -6.75 -5.64 1.57
CA HIS A 113 -7.79 -6.45 2.20
C HIS A 113 -7.89 -7.85 1.58
N GLN A 114 -7.82 -7.95 0.25
CA GLN A 114 -7.82 -9.24 -0.44
C GLN A 114 -6.63 -10.11 -0.04
N PHE A 115 -5.41 -9.54 0.02
CA PHE A 115 -4.21 -10.27 0.43
C PHE A 115 -4.31 -10.79 1.86
N ARG A 116 -4.81 -9.98 2.79
CA ARG A 116 -5.05 -10.41 4.17
C ARG A 116 -6.04 -11.56 4.25
N ARG A 117 -7.16 -11.48 3.50
CA ARG A 117 -8.16 -12.54 3.44
C ARG A 117 -7.56 -13.86 2.95
N LEU A 118 -6.77 -13.81 1.89
CA LEU A 118 -6.17 -15.00 1.30
C LEU A 118 -5.12 -15.64 2.22
N LEU A 119 -4.33 -14.83 2.94
CA LEU A 119 -3.42 -15.35 3.96
C LEU A 119 -4.15 -15.95 5.15
N TRP A 120 -5.29 -15.39 5.54
CA TRP A 120 -6.15 -15.94 6.58
C TRP A 120 -6.76 -17.29 6.15
N GLU A 121 -7.32 -17.37 4.95
CA GLU A 121 -7.85 -18.62 4.37
C GLU A 121 -6.78 -19.71 4.24
N ALA A 122 -5.54 -19.32 3.94
CA ALA A 122 -4.39 -20.22 3.87
C ALA A 122 -3.78 -20.56 5.24
N GLY A 123 -4.30 -20.02 6.35
CA GLY A 123 -3.83 -20.31 7.70
C GLY A 123 -2.53 -19.62 8.11
N PHE A 124 -2.05 -18.63 7.35
CA PHE A 124 -0.83 -17.86 7.66
C PHE A 124 -1.07 -16.75 8.69
N VAL A 125 -2.32 -16.38 8.92
CA VAL A 125 -2.70 -15.34 9.87
C VAL A 125 -3.82 -15.89 10.73
N GLY A 126 -3.57 -16.05 12.04
CA GLY A 126 -4.62 -16.36 13.00
C GLY A 126 -5.56 -15.17 13.14
N GLY A 127 -6.87 -15.43 13.16
CA GLY A 127 -7.87 -14.39 13.45
C GLY A 127 -7.67 -13.85 14.86
N HIS A 128 -6.90 -12.77 15.00
CA HIS A 128 -6.75 -12.04 16.25
C HIS A 128 -6.98 -10.55 15.99
N GLY A 129 -8.14 -10.08 16.48
CA GLY A 129 -8.41 -8.71 16.94
C GLY A 129 -8.43 -7.63 15.88
#